data_AF-A0A524NIG1-F1
#
_entry.id   AF-A0A524NIG1-F1
#
_cell.length_a   1.000
_cell.length_b   1.000
_cell.length_c   1.000
_cell.angle_alpha   90.00
_cell.angle_beta   90.00
_cell.angle_gamma   90.00
#
_symmetry.space_group_name_H-M   'P 1'
#
loop_
_entity.id
_entity.type
_entity.pdbx_description
1 polymer ?
#
loop_
_entity_poly.entity_id
_entity_poly.type
_entity_poly.pdbx_seq_one_letter_code
_entity_poly.pdbx_strand_id
1 'polypeptide(L)'
;MNSSLSTSTSSVRSIPIGRPLARVMKVILRLKKFRTVMLVGRTGIGKSEFVKSFGRALGLEVTVLDLAAMDPPDLSGLPQIVDGKTTFAVPSWLPVDGRGILFLDELNRAPLEV
;
A
#
# COMPACT_ATOMS: atom_id res chain seq x y z
N MET A 1 34.50 29.39 -10.37
CA MET A 1 33.08 29.76 -10.57
C MET A 1 32.39 28.53 -11.14
N ASN A 2 31.85 27.66 -10.28
CA ASN A 2 31.16 26.45 -10.74
C ASN A 2 29.67 26.75 -10.82
N SER A 3 29.17 26.74 -12.06
CA SER A 3 27.79 26.96 -12.45
C SER A 3 26.89 25.85 -11.92
N SER A 4 25.80 26.28 -11.32
CA SER A 4 24.68 25.52 -10.80
C SER A 4 23.97 24.71 -11.89
N LEU A 5 23.94 23.38 -11.73
CA LEU A 5 22.90 22.54 -12.33
C LEU A 5 21.68 22.56 -11.40
N SER A 6 20.78 23.52 -11.62
CA SER A 6 19.44 23.49 -11.02
C SER A 6 18.64 22.39 -11.72
N THR A 7 18.56 21.22 -11.11
CA THR A 7 17.56 20.21 -11.47
C THR A 7 16.17 20.81 -11.24
N SER A 8 15.44 21.04 -12.32
CA SER A 8 14.04 21.48 -12.28
C SER A 8 13.18 20.38 -11.64
N THR A 9 12.97 20.47 -10.33
CA THR A 9 12.00 19.65 -9.62
C THR A 9 10.61 20.02 -10.13
N SER A 10 10.00 19.15 -10.93
CA SER A 10 8.56 19.21 -11.19
C SER A 10 7.85 19.29 -9.84
N SER A 11 7.12 20.37 -9.58
CA SER A 11 6.45 20.57 -8.30
C SER A 11 5.45 19.43 -8.08
N VAL A 12 5.77 18.50 -7.18
CA VAL A 12 4.84 17.44 -6.78
C VAL A 12 3.64 18.13 -6.14
N ARG A 13 2.47 18.04 -6.80
CA ARG A 13 1.25 18.65 -6.29
C ARG A 13 0.77 17.86 -5.07
N SER A 14 0.82 18.46 -3.89
CA SER A 14 0.28 17.86 -2.68
C SER A 14 -1.25 17.87 -2.70
N ILE A 15 -1.86 16.81 -2.17
CA ILE A 15 -3.32 16.67 -2.05
C ILE A 15 -3.64 16.58 -0.55
N PRO A 16 -4.51 17.47 -0.02
CA PRO A 16 -4.92 17.38 1.37
C PRO A 16 -5.64 16.05 1.69
N ILE A 17 -5.36 15.48 2.86
CA ILE A 17 -6.10 14.34 3.41
C ILE A 17 -7.59 14.71 3.53
N GLY A 18 -8.47 13.76 3.21
CA GLY A 18 -9.93 13.92 3.28
C GLY A 18 -10.57 14.02 1.90
N ARG A 19 -11.52 14.96 1.73
CA ARG A 19 -12.37 15.02 0.52
C ARG A 19 -11.58 15.14 -0.79
N PRO A 20 -10.51 15.97 -0.90
CA PRO A 20 -9.72 16.05 -2.13
C PRO A 20 -9.07 14.70 -2.50
N LEU A 21 -8.40 14.05 -1.54
CA LEU A 21 -7.78 12.74 -1.75
C LEU A 21 -8.81 11.66 -2.10
N ALA A 22 -9.96 11.64 -1.42
CA ALA A 22 -11.04 10.70 -1.72
C ALA A 22 -11.57 10.82 -3.16
N ARG A 23 -11.64 12.04 -3.72
CA ARG A 23 -12.04 12.22 -5.12
C ARG A 23 -11.01 11.61 -6.08
N VAL A 24 -9.73 11.87 -5.84
CA VAL A 24 -8.64 11.32 -6.67
C VAL A 24 -8.64 9.79 -6.59
N MET A 25 -8.73 9.21 -5.39
CA MET A 25 -8.81 7.76 -5.24
C MET A 25 -10.03 7.14 -5.93
N LYS A 26 -11.20 7.78 -5.87
CA LYS A 26 -12.39 7.32 -6.60
C LYS A 26 -12.19 7.34 -8.12
N VAL A 27 -11.48 8.33 -8.65
CA VAL A 27 -11.13 8.35 -10.08
C VAL A 27 -10.20 7.18 -10.40
N ILE A 28 -9.12 7.00 -9.63
CA ILE A 28 -8.16 5.90 -9.84
C ILE A 28 -8.86 4.54 -9.83
N LEU A 29 -9.74 4.27 -8.84
CA LEU A 29 -10.52 3.04 -8.77
C LEU A 29 -11.42 2.81 -10.00
N ARG A 30 -12.01 3.86 -10.55
CA ARG A 30 -12.89 3.78 -11.72
C ARG A 30 -12.16 3.55 -13.03
N LEU A 31 -10.89 3.92 -13.12
CA LEU A 31 -10.10 3.77 -14.35
C LEU A 31 -9.83 2.29 -14.71
N LYS A 32 -10.18 1.32 -13.84
CA LYS A 32 -10.01 -0.13 -14.05
C LYS A 32 -8.62 -0.53 -14.56
N LYS A 33 -7.59 0.25 -14.23
CA LYS A 33 -6.18 -0.07 -14.48
C LYS A 33 -5.57 -0.54 -13.17
N PHE A 34 -4.73 -1.58 -13.23
CA PHE A 34 -3.92 -2.02 -12.10
C PHE A 34 -2.91 -0.93 -11.74
N ARG A 35 -3.32 -0.01 -10.84
CA ARG A 35 -2.51 1.13 -10.39
C ARG A 35 -2.46 1.11 -8.87
N THR A 36 -1.30 0.73 -8.34
CA THR A 36 -0.98 0.90 -6.92
C THR A 36 -0.77 2.38 -6.62
N VAL A 37 -1.32 2.83 -5.49
CA VAL A 37 -1.20 4.23 -5.03
C VAL A 37 -0.31 4.26 -3.80
N MET A 38 0.73 5.09 -3.84
CA MET A 38 1.57 5.38 -2.69
C MET A 38 1.11 6.69 -2.04
N LEU A 39 0.82 6.67 -0.75
CA LEU A 39 0.48 7.86 0.03
C LEU A 39 1.71 8.34 0.81
N VAL A 40 2.28 9.47 0.39
CA VAL A 40 3.44 10.09 1.04
C VAL A 40 3.02 11.35 1.78
N GLY A 41 3.44 11.48 3.04
CA GLY A 41 3.14 12.63 3.88
C GLY A 41 3.67 12.42 5.30
N ARG A 42 3.67 13.49 6.09
CA ARG A 42 4.17 13.49 7.48
C ARG A 42 3.56 12.36 8.32
N THR A 43 4.34 11.84 9.27
CA THR A 43 3.85 10.90 10.28
C THR A 43 2.69 11.52 11.06
N GLY A 44 1.67 10.73 11.38
CA GLY A 44 0.49 11.19 12.14
C GLY A 44 -0.53 12.04 11.35
N ILE A 45 -0.34 12.30 10.05
CA ILE A 45 -1.30 13.09 9.24
C ILE A 45 -2.63 12.35 8.95
N GLY A 46 -2.79 11.11 9.43
CA GLY A 46 -4.03 10.34 9.29
C GLY A 46 -4.17 9.56 7.98
N LYS A 47 -3.06 9.18 7.31
CA LYS A 47 -3.10 8.36 6.08
C LYS A 47 -3.84 7.03 6.29
N SER A 48 -3.46 6.29 7.33
CA SER A 48 -4.03 4.98 7.64
C SER A 48 -5.51 5.08 8.02
N GLU A 49 -5.89 6.08 8.82
CA GLU A 49 -7.31 6.32 9.16
C GLU A 49 -8.12 6.77 7.93
N PHE A 50 -7.52 7.56 7.04
CA PHE A 50 -8.14 7.92 5.79
C PHE A 50 -8.42 6.69 4.91
N VAL A 51 -7.46 5.77 4.75
CA VAL A 51 -7.68 4.54 3.96
C VAL A 51 -8.79 3.68 4.56
N LYS A 52 -8.79 3.47 5.88
CA LYS A 52 -9.83 2.73 6.60
C LYS A 52 -11.21 3.36 6.40
N SER A 53 -11.33 4.67 6.62
CA SER A 53 -12.60 5.39 6.45
C SER A 53 -13.07 5.44 4.99
N PHE A 54 -12.15 5.52 4.03
CA PHE A 54 -12.44 5.49 2.60
C PHE A 54 -12.99 4.12 2.17
N GLY A 55 -12.38 3.02 2.64
CA GLY A 55 -12.89 1.67 2.40
C GLY A 55 -14.29 1.46 2.98
N ARG A 56 -14.50 1.84 4.26
CA ARG A 56 -15.84 1.81 4.90
C ARG A 56 -16.89 2.56 4.09
N ALA A 57 -16.56 3.76 3.59
CA ALA A 57 -17.47 4.58 2.81
C ALA A 57 -17.82 3.99 1.43
N LEU A 58 -17.04 3.03 0.93
CA LEU A 58 -17.26 2.34 -0.34
C LEU A 58 -17.78 0.90 -0.16
N GLY A 59 -17.95 0.43 1.09
CA GLY A 59 -18.26 -0.98 1.36
C GLY A 59 -17.14 -1.93 0.92
N LEU A 60 -15.88 -1.46 0.94
CA LEU A 60 -14.70 -2.27 0.63
C LEU A 60 -14.05 -2.72 1.93
N GLU A 61 -13.71 -4.00 2.00
CA GLU A 61 -12.86 -4.52 3.06
C GLU A 61 -11.45 -3.91 2.94
N VAL A 62 -10.83 -3.61 4.08
CA VAL A 62 -9.50 -3.02 4.15
C VAL A 62 -8.61 -3.91 5.00
N THR A 63 -7.69 -4.61 4.35
CA THR A 63 -6.62 -5.37 5.01
C THR A 63 -5.42 -4.45 5.18
N VAL A 64 -4.98 -4.23 6.41
CA VAL A 64 -3.81 -3.39 6.72
C VAL A 64 -2.67 -4.29 7.16
N LEU A 65 -1.54 -4.20 6.47
CA LEU A 65 -0.30 -4.86 6.85
C LEU A 65 0.65 -3.80 7.40
N ASP A 66 1.15 -4.01 8.62
CA ASP A 66 2.22 -3.21 9.19
C ASP A 66 3.56 -3.84 8.81
N LEU A 67 4.18 -3.30 7.75
CA LEU A 67 5.40 -3.89 7.20
C LEU A 67 6.61 -3.74 8.12
N ALA A 68 6.57 -2.84 9.11
CA ALA A 68 7.64 -2.71 10.08
C ALA A 68 7.68 -3.90 11.07
N ALA A 69 6.58 -4.62 11.20
CA ALA A 69 6.41 -5.75 12.12
C ALA A 69 6.42 -7.11 11.43
N MET A 70 6.69 -7.16 10.12
CA MET A 70 6.67 -8.38 9.30
C MET A 70 8.06 -8.84 8.90
N ASP A 71 8.24 -10.15 8.89
CA ASP A 71 9.40 -10.83 8.31
C ASP A 71 9.11 -11.27 6.86
N PRO A 72 10.12 -11.52 6.01
CA PRO A 72 9.91 -11.96 4.63
C PRO A 72 8.98 -13.19 4.43
N PRO A 73 9.00 -14.22 5.31
CA PRO A 73 8.06 -15.33 5.22
C PRO A 73 6.59 -14.95 5.47
N ASP A 74 6.32 -13.87 6.21
CA ASP A 74 4.95 -13.40 6.43
C ASP A 74 4.30 -12.90 5.14
N LEU A 75 5.11 -12.43 4.19
CA LEU A 75 4.69 -12.04 2.84
C LEU A 75 4.71 -13.18 1.83
N SER A 76 5.79 -13.97 1.82
CA SER A 76 6.03 -15.01 0.81
C SER A 76 5.35 -16.35 1.12
N GLY A 77 4.92 -16.54 2.37
CA GLY A 77 4.35 -17.79 2.85
C GLY A 77 5.37 -18.66 3.59
N LEU A 78 4.85 -19.66 4.30
CA LEU A 78 5.69 -20.61 5.04
C LEU A 78 5.92 -21.89 4.22
N PRO A 79 7.14 -22.44 4.19
CA PRO A 79 7.41 -23.68 3.48
C PRO A 79 6.65 -24.86 4.13
N GLN A 80 6.02 -25.69 3.31
CA GLN A 80 5.31 -26.90 3.72
C GLN A 80 5.52 -28.03 2.69
N ILE A 81 5.42 -29.28 3.14
CA ILE A 81 5.53 -30.46 2.26
C ILE A 81 4.13 -30.92 1.89
N VAL A 82 3.83 -30.92 0.59
CA VAL A 82 2.57 -31.42 0.01
C VAL A 82 2.94 -32.39 -1.10
N ASP A 83 2.42 -33.63 -1.06
CA ASP A 83 2.68 -34.69 -2.04
C ASP A 83 4.19 -34.93 -2.31
N GLY A 84 5.00 -34.89 -1.25
CA GLY A 84 6.45 -35.09 -1.34
C GLY A 84 7.23 -33.93 -1.98
N LYS A 85 6.59 -32.77 -2.20
CA LYS A 85 7.20 -31.56 -2.76
C LYS A 85 7.09 -30.38 -1.80
N THR A 86 8.13 -29.54 -1.77
CA THR A 86 8.07 -28.27 -1.05
C THR A 86 7.17 -27.29 -1.81
N THR A 87 6.18 -26.76 -1.10
CA THR A 87 5.31 -25.66 -1.55
C THR A 87 5.30 -24.58 -0.48
N PHE A 88 4.84 -23.38 -0.81
CA PHE A 88 4.70 -22.28 0.16
C PHE A 88 3.21 -22.10 0.48
N ALA A 89 2.89 -22.16 1.78
CA ALA A 89 1.55 -21.90 2.28
C ALA A 89 1.21 -20.42 2.08
N VAL A 90 0.17 -20.16 1.29
CA VAL A 90 -0.30 -18.79 1.00
C VAL A 90 -0.76 -18.13 2.31
N PRO A 91 -0.30 -16.91 2.63
CA PRO A 91 -0.73 -16.23 3.84
C PRO A 91 -2.25 -16.03 3.87
N SER A 92 -2.87 -16.30 5.01
CA SER A 92 -4.34 -16.24 5.17
C SER A 92 -4.93 -14.83 4.99
N TRP A 93 -4.11 -13.80 5.17
CA TRP A 93 -4.51 -12.40 4.97
C TRP A 93 -4.54 -12.00 3.50
N LEU A 94 -3.93 -12.80 2.59
CA LEU A 94 -3.85 -12.46 1.17
C LEU A 94 -5.25 -12.60 0.53
N PRO A 95 -5.84 -11.54 -0.02
CA PRO A 95 -7.15 -11.62 -0.65
C PRO A 95 -7.09 -12.51 -1.89
N VAL A 96 -7.88 -13.59 -1.91
CA VAL A 96 -7.94 -14.54 -3.03
C VAL A 96 -9.09 -14.27 -3.99
N ASP A 97 -10.09 -13.52 -3.55
CA ASP A 97 -11.26 -13.15 -4.33
C ASP A 97 -11.84 -11.78 -3.87
N GLY A 98 -12.95 -11.37 -4.50
CA GLY A 98 -13.69 -10.18 -4.10
C GLY A 98 -13.06 -8.85 -4.52
N ARG A 99 -13.42 -7.79 -3.78
CA ARG A 99 -12.94 -6.41 -3.99
C ARG A 99 -12.65 -5.79 -2.64
N GLY A 100 -11.41 -5.34 -2.44
CA GLY A 100 -10.97 -4.71 -1.21
C GLY A 100 -9.81 -3.76 -1.43
N ILE A 101 -9.25 -3.27 -0.34
CA ILE A 101 -8.02 -2.48 -0.31
C ILE A 101 -7.01 -3.25 0.53
N LEU A 102 -5.90 -3.66 -0.09
CA LEU A 102 -4.70 -4.09 0.62
C LEU A 102 -3.83 -2.85 0.86
N PHE A 103 -3.65 -2.47 2.12
CA PHE A 103 -2.87 -1.30 2.51
C PHE A 103 -1.59 -1.72 3.22
N LEU A 104 -0.46 -1.40 2.59
CA LEU A 104 0.88 -1.65 3.10
C LEU A 104 1.36 -0.41 3.86
N ASP A 105 1.28 -0.44 5.19
CA ASP A 105 1.71 0.66 6.05
C ASP A 105 3.18 0.51 6.44
N GLU A 106 3.79 1.62 6.87
CA GLU A 106 5.19 1.69 7.30
C GLU A 106 6.21 1.09 6.29
N LEU A 107 5.93 1.14 4.99
CA LEU A 107 6.83 0.61 3.94
C LEU A 107 8.27 1.10 4.06
N ASN A 108 8.48 2.34 4.52
CA ASN A 108 9.82 2.90 4.71
C ASN A 108 10.60 2.29 5.90
N ARG A 109 9.96 1.43 6.69
CA ARG A 109 10.52 0.68 7.82
C ARG A 109 10.52 -0.82 7.57
N ALA A 110 10.00 -1.28 6.43
CA ALA A 110 10.07 -2.67 6.03
C ALA A 110 11.55 -3.10 5.92
N PRO A 111 11.90 -4.35 6.30
CA PRO A 111 13.22 -4.91 6.01
C PRO A 111 13.50 -4.87 4.50
N LEU A 112 14.77 -4.72 4.10
CA LEU A 112 15.15 -4.63 2.67
C LEU A 112 14.84 -5.92 1.88
N GLU A 113 14.71 -7.03 2.61
CA GLU A 113 14.46 -8.38 2.08
C GLU A 113 12.98 -8.61 1.74
N VAL A 114 12.12 -7.63 2.01
CA VAL A 114 10.66 -7.63 1.82
C VAL A 114 10.27 -6.85 0.56
#